data_AF-A0A2P7VP43-F1
#
_entry.id   AF-A0A2P7VP43-F1
#
_cell.length_a   1.000
_cell.length_b   1.000
_cell.length_c   1.000
_cell.angle_alpha   90.00
_cell.angle_beta   90.00
_cell.angle_gamma   90.00
#
_symmetry.space_group_name_H-M   'P 1'
#
loop_
_entity.id
_entity.type
_entity.pdbx_description
1 polymer ?
#
loop_
_entity_poly.entity_id
_entity_poly.type
_entity_poly.pdbx_seq_one_letter_code
_entity_poly.pdbx_strand_id
1 'polypeptide(L)'
;MNLLTKETVDELLAAMDAYKVITQELIDKLILETNQPEKSEIIKGSYYLISNAELLNDEEHLTGNWYFDVHGEHCMFENLDTGQKLEVSLGNTDDIGNVDPYFFYDFLKTTENFKHLIQYFENPFGDMLNFFEVLEKRKILIHIHGVEYRKILQNE
;
A
#
# COMPACT_ATOMS: atom_id res chain seq x y z
N MET A 1 14.82 -16.40 -2.97
CA MET A 1 15.13 -15.02 -3.40
C MET A 1 16.47 -14.99 -4.13
N ASN A 2 16.49 -14.44 -5.34
CA ASN A 2 17.71 -14.24 -6.13
C ASN A 2 18.62 -13.18 -5.51
N LEU A 3 19.92 -13.17 -5.85
CA LEU A 3 20.84 -12.15 -5.37
C LEU A 3 20.45 -10.79 -5.99
N LEU A 4 20.01 -9.86 -5.15
CA LEU A 4 19.63 -8.52 -5.59
C LEU A 4 20.87 -7.64 -5.79
N THR A 5 20.95 -6.96 -6.94
CA THR A 5 21.94 -5.91 -7.15
C THR A 5 21.56 -4.67 -6.35
N LYS A 6 22.51 -3.75 -6.14
CA LYS A 6 22.20 -2.46 -5.51
C LYS A 6 21.10 -1.71 -6.28
N GLU A 7 21.20 -1.67 -7.60
CA GLU A 7 20.22 -1.02 -8.48
C GLU A 7 18.81 -1.62 -8.30
N THR A 8 18.71 -2.95 -8.19
CA THR A 8 17.43 -3.62 -7.96
C THR A 8 16.85 -3.28 -6.59
N VAL A 9 17.69 -3.20 -5.55
CA VAL A 9 17.25 -2.78 -4.21
C VAL A 9 16.78 -1.33 -4.22
N ASP A 10 17.51 -0.43 -4.89
CA ASP A 10 17.14 0.97 -4.99
C ASP A 10 15.79 1.14 -5.72
N GLU A 11 15.54 0.33 -6.76
CA GLU A 11 14.25 0.31 -7.47
C GLU A 11 13.09 -0.24 -6.61
N LEU A 12 13.32 -1.30 -5.83
CA LEU A 12 12.34 -1.82 -4.87
C LEU A 12 12.00 -0.78 -3.79
N LEU A 13 12.99 -0.03 -3.32
CA LEU A 13 12.78 1.05 -2.36
C LEU A 13 12.01 2.22 -2.97
N ALA A 14 12.21 2.52 -4.26
CA ALA A 14 11.41 3.51 -4.98
C ALA A 14 9.96 3.02 -5.19
N ALA A 15 9.76 1.72 -5.40
CA ALA A 15 8.42 1.14 -5.47
C ALA A 15 7.66 1.26 -4.14
N MET A 16 8.35 1.15 -2.98
CA MET A 16 7.74 1.43 -1.68
C MET A 16 7.35 2.91 -1.51
N ASP A 17 8.14 3.85 -2.04
CA ASP A 17 7.78 5.27 -2.02
C ASP A 17 6.56 5.53 -2.90
N ALA A 18 6.54 4.97 -4.11
CA ALA A 18 5.41 5.07 -5.02
C ALA A 18 4.14 4.46 -4.42
N TYR A 19 4.25 3.28 -3.79
CA TYR A 19 3.16 2.66 -3.04
C TYR A 19 2.57 3.62 -2.01
N LYS A 20 3.40 4.21 -1.15
CA LYS A 20 2.95 5.16 -0.12
C LYS A 20 2.23 6.38 -0.72
N VAL A 21 2.78 6.94 -1.81
CA VAL A 21 2.19 8.09 -2.49
C VAL A 21 0.81 7.75 -3.05
N ILE A 22 0.70 6.64 -3.78
CA ILE A 22 -0.57 6.20 -4.38
C ILE A 22 -1.59 5.89 -3.28
N THR A 23 -1.17 5.19 -2.23
CA THR A 23 -2.02 4.87 -1.08
C THR A 23 -2.56 6.13 -0.39
N GLN A 24 -1.72 7.17 -0.20
CA GLN A 24 -2.17 8.44 0.34
C GLN A 24 -3.24 9.08 -0.57
N GLU A 25 -2.98 9.14 -1.88
CA GLU A 25 -3.91 9.72 -2.84
C GLU A 25 -5.26 8.98 -2.86
N LEU A 26 -5.24 7.64 -2.77
CA LEU A 26 -6.44 6.81 -2.78
C LEU A 26 -7.24 6.91 -1.49
N ILE A 27 -6.58 6.96 -0.34
CA ILE A 27 -7.27 7.20 0.94
C ILE A 27 -7.89 8.61 0.96
N ASP A 28 -7.17 9.64 0.49
CA ASP A 28 -7.71 10.99 0.40
C ASP A 28 -8.93 11.04 -0.53
N LYS A 29 -8.86 10.40 -1.70
CA LYS A 29 -10.01 10.23 -2.61
C LYS A 29 -11.16 9.52 -1.92
N LEU A 30 -10.92 8.40 -1.26
CA LEU A 30 -11.94 7.63 -0.56
C LEU A 30 -12.65 8.50 0.48
N ILE A 31 -11.91 9.24 1.30
CA ILE A 31 -12.47 10.14 2.33
C ILE A 31 -13.28 11.28 1.69
N LEU A 32 -12.77 11.87 0.60
CA LEU A 32 -13.37 13.04 -0.04
C LEU A 32 -14.62 12.68 -0.85
N GLU A 33 -14.59 11.57 -1.58
CA GLU A 33 -15.58 11.17 -2.57
C GLU A 33 -16.67 10.25 -2.00
N THR A 34 -16.56 9.81 -0.73
CA THR A 34 -17.61 9.01 -0.07
C THR A 34 -18.23 9.71 1.14
N ASN A 35 -19.44 9.25 1.48
CA ASN A 35 -20.21 9.70 2.63
C ASN A 35 -19.82 8.96 3.92
N GLN A 36 -18.55 9.08 4.33
CA GLN A 36 -18.04 8.39 5.54
C GLN A 36 -18.81 8.82 6.81
N PRO A 37 -19.34 7.88 7.63
CA PRO A 37 -20.11 8.21 8.84
C PRO A 37 -19.33 9.06 9.86
N GLU A 38 -18.06 8.73 10.08
CA GLU A 38 -17.19 9.37 11.10
C GLU A 38 -16.16 10.32 10.46
N LYS A 39 -16.55 11.02 9.38
CA LYS A 39 -15.64 11.82 8.54
C LYS A 39 -14.77 12.81 9.32
N SER A 40 -15.30 13.42 10.39
CA SER A 40 -14.54 14.37 11.22
C SER A 40 -13.38 13.72 11.98
N GLU A 41 -13.56 12.48 12.46
CA GLU A 41 -12.50 11.76 13.18
C GLU A 41 -11.53 11.10 12.20
N ILE A 42 -12.02 10.64 11.04
CA ILE A 42 -11.19 10.13 9.95
C ILE A 42 -10.22 11.21 9.45
N ILE A 43 -10.69 12.45 9.24
CA ILE A 43 -9.84 13.58 8.84
C ILE A 43 -8.77 13.90 9.90
N LYS A 44 -9.03 13.62 11.18
CA LYS A 44 -8.03 13.75 12.25
C LYS A 44 -7.06 12.57 12.35
N GLY A 45 -7.24 11.56 11.49
CA GLY A 45 -6.36 10.41 11.37
C GLY A 45 -6.87 9.11 12.00
N SER A 46 -8.14 9.03 12.38
CA SER A 46 -8.75 7.76 12.84
C SER A 46 -9.18 6.90 11.64
N TYR A 47 -8.21 6.39 10.88
CA TYR A 47 -8.48 5.66 9.63
C TYR A 47 -9.17 4.31 9.85
N TYR A 48 -9.08 3.73 11.04
CA TYR A 48 -9.84 2.54 11.44
C TYR A 48 -11.36 2.73 11.43
N LEU A 49 -11.84 3.97 11.27
CA LEU A 49 -13.26 4.28 11.11
C LEU A 49 -13.71 4.36 9.64
N ILE A 50 -12.79 4.26 8.67
CA ILE A 50 -13.13 4.19 7.25
C ILE A 50 -13.93 2.92 6.99
N SER A 51 -14.96 3.02 6.15
CA SER A 51 -15.88 1.94 5.85
C SER A 51 -16.30 1.93 4.37
N ASN A 52 -16.96 0.85 3.95
CA ASN A 52 -17.63 0.74 2.65
C ASN A 52 -18.84 1.70 2.58
N ALA A 53 -18.55 2.99 2.36
CA ALA A 53 -19.53 4.06 2.31
C ALA A 53 -19.97 4.38 0.88
N GLU A 54 -21.17 4.96 0.75
CA GLU A 54 -21.72 5.37 -0.53
C GLU A 54 -20.90 6.52 -1.15
N LEU A 55 -20.72 6.46 -2.47
CA LEU A 55 -20.09 7.52 -3.26
C LEU A 55 -21.00 8.77 -3.32
N LEU A 56 -20.39 9.95 -3.32
CA LEU A 56 -21.09 11.25 -3.32
C LEU A 56 -21.45 11.74 -4.74
N ASN A 57 -20.91 11.11 -5.77
CA ASN A 57 -20.98 11.55 -7.17
C ASN A 57 -21.94 10.71 -8.04
N ASP A 58 -22.77 9.84 -7.45
CA ASP A 58 -23.65 8.88 -8.14
C ASP A 58 -22.92 7.92 -9.11
N GLU A 59 -21.59 7.86 -9.06
CA GLU A 59 -20.77 6.92 -9.84
C GLU A 59 -20.66 5.56 -9.13
N GLU A 60 -20.22 4.53 -9.84
CA GLU A 60 -19.97 3.20 -9.27
C GLU A 60 -18.59 3.08 -8.60
N HIS A 61 -17.65 3.96 -8.95
CA HIS A 61 -16.25 3.91 -8.53
C HIS A 61 -15.69 5.30 -8.18
N LEU A 62 -14.58 5.33 -7.44
CA LEU A 62 -13.82 6.55 -7.20
C LEU A 62 -13.25 7.11 -8.51
N THR A 63 -12.99 8.41 -8.53
CA THR A 63 -12.47 9.13 -9.69
C THR A 63 -11.20 8.47 -10.24
N GLY A 64 -11.21 8.16 -11.54
CA GLY A 64 -10.14 7.42 -12.22
C GLY A 64 -10.40 5.91 -12.30
N ASN A 65 -11.66 5.49 -12.16
CA ASN A 65 -12.13 4.10 -12.23
C ASN A 65 -11.48 3.21 -11.16
N TRP A 66 -11.37 3.75 -9.94
CA TRP A 66 -10.82 3.05 -8.78
C TRP A 66 -11.93 2.42 -7.97
N TYR A 67 -11.96 1.10 -7.95
CA TYR A 67 -12.75 0.32 -7.01
C TYR A 67 -12.07 0.31 -5.64
N PHE A 68 -12.88 0.24 -4.57
CA PHE A 68 -12.39 0.04 -3.21
C PHE A 68 -13.24 -0.99 -2.47
N ASP A 69 -12.62 -1.74 -1.55
CA ASP A 69 -13.31 -2.64 -0.63
C ASP A 69 -12.65 -2.60 0.74
N VAL A 70 -13.38 -2.05 1.71
CA VAL A 70 -12.97 -2.02 3.11
C VAL A 70 -13.36 -3.32 3.79
N HIS A 71 -12.36 -4.06 4.28
CA HIS A 71 -12.55 -5.35 4.92
C HIS A 71 -11.53 -5.60 6.02
N GLY A 72 -12.01 -6.07 7.18
CA GLY A 72 -11.17 -6.22 8.36
C GLY A 72 -10.53 -4.89 8.77
N GLU A 73 -9.20 -4.86 8.87
CA GLU A 73 -8.39 -3.69 9.20
C GLU A 73 -7.75 -3.06 7.95
N HIS A 74 -8.22 -3.41 6.76
CA HIS A 74 -7.62 -3.01 5.48
C HIS A 74 -8.64 -2.40 4.51
N CYS A 75 -8.13 -1.70 3.50
CA CYS A 75 -8.86 -1.31 2.31
C CYS A 75 -8.09 -1.74 1.06
N MET A 76 -8.73 -2.57 0.25
CA MET A 76 -8.21 -2.90 -1.07
C MET A 76 -8.64 -1.83 -2.05
N PHE A 77 -7.73 -1.46 -2.96
CA PHE A 77 -8.02 -0.64 -4.12
C PHE A 77 -7.65 -1.38 -5.39
N GLU A 78 -8.49 -1.28 -6.42
CA GLU A 78 -8.22 -1.79 -7.75
C GLU A 78 -8.56 -0.73 -8.80
N ASN A 79 -7.60 -0.39 -9.65
CA ASN A 79 -7.87 0.42 -10.81
C ASN A 79 -8.40 -0.48 -11.93
N LEU A 80 -9.67 -0.32 -12.32
CA LEU A 80 -10.32 -1.22 -13.26
C LEU A 80 -9.83 -1.04 -14.71
N ASP A 81 -9.19 0.09 -15.02
CA ASP A 81 -8.61 0.33 -16.36
C ASP A 81 -7.25 -0.35 -16.54
N THR A 82 -6.43 -0.38 -15.48
CA THR A 82 -5.03 -0.86 -15.53
C THR A 82 -4.83 -2.21 -14.83
N GLY A 83 -5.75 -2.62 -13.97
CA GLY A 83 -5.65 -3.79 -13.11
C GLY A 83 -4.70 -3.63 -11.92
N GLN A 84 -4.19 -2.43 -11.66
CA GLN A 84 -3.32 -2.14 -10.52
C GLN A 84 -4.05 -2.35 -9.19
N LYS A 85 -3.44 -3.08 -8.26
CA LYS A 85 -4.00 -3.38 -6.93
C LYS A 85 -3.10 -2.89 -5.81
N LEU A 86 -3.71 -2.40 -4.73
CA LEU A 86 -3.05 -2.01 -3.48
C LEU A 86 -3.92 -2.45 -2.30
N GLU A 87 -3.31 -2.78 -1.16
CA GLU A 87 -4.01 -3.16 0.08
C GLU A 87 -3.47 -2.34 1.24
N VAL A 88 -4.30 -1.46 1.80
CA VAL A 88 -3.87 -0.42 2.72
C VAL A 88 -4.33 -0.72 4.14
N SER A 89 -3.42 -0.70 5.11
CA SER A 89 -3.77 -0.85 6.53
C SER A 89 -4.48 0.41 7.06
N LEU A 90 -5.68 0.23 7.61
CA LEU A 90 -6.55 1.28 8.12
C LEU A 90 -6.41 1.47 9.63
N GLY A 91 -5.21 1.70 10.15
CA GLY A 91 -5.04 2.07 11.56
C GLY A 91 -5.19 3.57 11.74
N ASN A 92 -4.13 4.30 11.41
CA ASN A 92 -4.08 5.77 11.44
C ASN A 92 -3.27 6.31 10.26
N THR A 93 -3.07 7.63 10.21
CA THR A 93 -2.31 8.29 9.13
C THR A 93 -0.90 7.75 8.94
N ASP A 94 -0.26 7.25 10.00
CA ASP A 94 1.09 6.73 9.89
C ASP A 94 1.12 5.37 9.17
N ASP A 95 0.00 4.63 9.13
CA ASP A 95 -0.10 3.27 8.58
C ASP A 95 -0.23 3.23 7.05
N ILE A 96 -0.46 4.37 6.39
CA ILE A 96 -0.50 4.54 4.93
C ILE A 96 0.77 3.98 4.24
N GLY A 97 1.91 4.04 4.93
CA GLY A 97 3.18 3.53 4.43
C GLY A 97 3.52 2.10 4.87
N ASN A 98 2.63 1.41 5.58
CA ASN A 98 2.85 0.02 5.97
C ASN A 98 2.70 -0.87 4.75
N VAL A 99 3.60 -1.84 4.66
CA VAL A 99 3.60 -2.85 3.62
C VAL A 99 3.67 -4.23 4.27
N ASP A 100 2.72 -5.06 3.89
CA ASP A 100 2.77 -6.51 4.08
C ASP A 100 3.53 -7.17 2.91
N PRO A 101 4.33 -8.22 3.13
CA PRO A 101 5.09 -8.88 2.07
C PRO A 101 4.24 -9.39 0.89
N TYR A 102 3.08 -9.98 1.16
CA TYR A 102 2.19 -10.49 0.13
C TYR A 102 1.51 -9.35 -0.62
N PHE A 103 0.99 -8.34 0.08
CA PHE A 103 0.31 -7.22 -0.55
C PHE A 103 1.26 -6.34 -1.37
N PHE A 104 2.48 -6.11 -0.87
CA PHE A 104 3.49 -5.39 -1.64
C PHE A 104 3.92 -6.18 -2.87
N TYR A 105 4.02 -7.50 -2.80
CA TYR A 105 4.28 -8.32 -3.98
C TYR A 105 3.17 -8.17 -5.02
N ASP A 106 1.90 -8.20 -4.60
CA ASP A 106 0.77 -8.05 -5.53
C ASP A 106 0.73 -6.65 -6.15
N PHE A 107 1.09 -5.61 -5.39
CA PHE A 107 1.30 -4.26 -5.93
C PHE A 107 2.38 -4.25 -7.03
N LEU A 108 3.56 -4.84 -6.79
CA LEU A 108 4.61 -4.92 -7.82
C LEU A 108 4.12 -5.68 -9.06
N LYS A 109 3.41 -6.79 -8.86
CA LYS A 109 2.90 -7.65 -9.92
C LYS A 109 1.85 -6.98 -10.81
N THR A 110 1.03 -6.10 -10.23
CA THR A 110 -0.10 -5.44 -10.90
C THR A 110 0.22 -4.03 -11.37
N THR A 111 1.35 -3.45 -10.95
CA THR A 111 1.81 -2.14 -11.39
C THR A 111 2.79 -2.26 -12.56
N GLU A 112 2.41 -1.78 -13.73
CA GLU A 112 3.17 -1.97 -14.99
C GLU A 112 4.66 -1.59 -14.87
N ASN A 113 4.96 -0.45 -14.24
CA ASN A 113 6.34 0.04 -14.06
C ASN A 113 7.19 -0.81 -13.11
N PHE A 114 6.60 -1.70 -12.30
CA PHE A 114 7.30 -2.49 -11.29
C PHE A 114 7.19 -3.99 -11.53
N LYS A 115 6.41 -4.41 -12.53
CA LYS A 115 6.12 -5.81 -12.81
C LYS A 115 7.36 -6.63 -13.16
N HIS A 116 8.43 -6.02 -13.67
CA HIS A 116 9.69 -6.75 -13.89
C HIS A 116 10.37 -7.17 -12.58
N LEU A 117 10.11 -6.48 -11.46
CA LEU A 117 10.74 -6.77 -10.17
C LEU A 117 10.28 -8.10 -9.56
N ILE A 118 9.10 -8.61 -9.94
CA ILE A 118 8.61 -9.87 -9.37
C ILE A 118 9.46 -11.09 -9.76
N GLN A 119 10.32 -10.98 -10.79
CA GLN A 119 11.23 -12.06 -11.19
C GLN A 119 12.26 -12.44 -10.11
N TYR A 120 12.48 -11.59 -9.10
CA TYR A 120 13.42 -11.85 -8.02
C TYR A 120 12.81 -12.61 -6.83
N PHE A 121 11.49 -12.81 -6.84
CA PHE A 121 10.71 -13.38 -5.75
C PHE A 121 9.89 -14.58 -6.27
N GLU A 122 10.43 -15.79 -6.11
CA GLU A 122 9.79 -17.04 -6.57
C GLU A 122 8.68 -17.47 -5.61
N ASN A 123 8.91 -17.30 -4.31
CA ASN A 123 7.89 -17.46 -3.27
C ASN A 123 7.40 -16.07 -2.84
N PRO A 124 6.23 -15.60 -3.33
CA PRO A 124 5.77 -14.23 -3.15
C PRO A 124 5.88 -13.70 -1.72
N PHE A 125 5.33 -14.44 -0.76
CA PHE A 125 5.37 -14.05 0.64
C PHE A 125 6.75 -14.30 1.27
N GLY A 126 7.29 -15.51 1.13
CA GLY A 126 8.52 -15.90 1.84
C GLY A 126 9.76 -15.13 1.39
N ASP A 127 9.92 -14.90 0.08
CA ASP A 127 11.06 -14.15 -0.43
C ASP A 127 10.94 -12.66 -0.12
N MET A 128 9.74 -12.10 -0.17
CA MET A 128 9.52 -10.68 0.17
C MET A 128 9.73 -10.44 1.68
N LEU A 129 9.27 -11.35 2.54
CA LEU A 129 9.52 -11.28 3.98
C LEU A 129 11.02 -11.33 4.28
N ASN A 130 11.76 -12.26 3.64
CA ASN A 130 13.22 -12.32 3.77
C ASN A 130 13.90 -11.01 3.34
N PHE A 131 13.41 -10.38 2.26
CA PHE A 131 13.89 -9.08 1.81
C PHE A 131 13.63 -7.99 2.86
N PHE A 132 12.42 -7.93 3.41
CA PHE A 132 12.04 -6.94 4.43
C PHE A 132 12.88 -7.08 5.69
N GLU A 133 13.09 -8.30 6.20
CA GLU A 133 13.97 -8.55 7.36
C GLU A 133 15.42 -8.11 7.11
N VAL A 134 15.93 -8.28 5.88
CA VAL A 134 17.27 -7.81 5.52
C VAL A 134 17.33 -6.28 5.55
N LEU A 135 16.31 -5.59 5.04
CA LEU A 135 16.25 -4.13 5.09
C LEU A 135 16.04 -3.60 6.52
N GLU A 136 15.28 -4.30 7.36
CA GLU A 136 15.11 -4.00 8.77
C GLU A 136 16.46 -4.08 9.52
N LYS A 137 17.21 -5.18 9.34
CA LYS A 137 18.57 -5.34 9.90
C LYS A 137 19.53 -4.22 9.48
N ARG A 138 19.30 -3.64 8.28
CA ARG A 138 20.05 -2.49 7.74
C ARG A 138 19.51 -1.13 8.20
N LYS A 139 18.43 -1.10 9.00
CA LYS A 139 17.73 0.12 9.45
C LYS A 139 17.22 0.96 8.27
N ILE A 140 16.73 0.30 7.24
CA ILE A 140 16.03 0.92 6.10
C ILE A 140 14.53 0.80 6.29
N LEU A 141 14.06 -0.34 6.81
CA LEU A 141 12.69 -0.53 7.28
C LEU A 141 12.66 -0.61 8.81
N ILE A 142 11.49 -0.34 9.39
CA ILE A 142 11.12 -0.73 10.75
C ILE A 142 10.01 -1.77 10.69
N HIS A 143 10.08 -2.76 11.57
CA HIS A 143 8.96 -3.65 11.86
C HIS A 143 7.91 -2.90 12.68
N ILE A 144 6.63 -3.01 12.30
CA ILE A 144 5.52 -2.34 12.98
C ILE A 144 4.80 -3.34 13.89
N HIS A 145 4.13 -4.32 13.29
CA HIS A 145 3.43 -5.40 13.99
C HIS A 145 3.18 -6.56 13.02
N GLY A 146 3.01 -7.78 13.55
CA GLY A 146 2.77 -8.96 12.70
C GLY A 146 3.86 -9.13 11.66
N VAL A 147 3.49 -9.00 10.38
CA VAL A 147 4.40 -9.04 9.22
C VAL A 147 4.49 -7.69 8.48
N GLU A 148 3.93 -6.62 9.06
CA GLU A 148 3.97 -5.29 8.47
C GLU A 148 5.28 -4.57 8.74
N TYR A 149 5.80 -3.93 7.70
CA TYR A 149 7.00 -3.11 7.74
C TYR A 149 6.72 -1.72 7.20
N ARG A 150 7.51 -0.74 7.61
CA ARG A 150 7.46 0.63 7.08
C ARG A 150 8.84 1.10 6.70
N LYS A 151 8.94 1.77 5.55
CA LYS A 151 10.19 2.42 5.15
C LYS A 151 10.49 3.61 6.05
N ILE A 152 11.70 3.66 6.58
CA ILE A 152 12.18 4.80 7.35
C ILE A 152 12.40 5.95 6.37
N LEU A 153 11.72 7.07 6.61
CA LEU A 153 12.05 8.31 5.91
C LEU A 153 13.45 8.72 6.33
N GLN A 154 14.39 8.72 5.39
CA GLN A 154 15.67 9.37 5.63
C GLN A 154 15.37 10.85 5.73
N ASN A 155 15.38 11.40 6.94
CA ASN A 155 15.48 12.83 7.12
C ASN A 155 16.78 13.26 6.43
N GLU A 156 16.67 14.14 5.44
CA GLU A 156 17.81 14.85 4.85
C GLU A 156 18.66 15.54 5.94
#